data_AF-A0A350QI82-F1
#
_entry.id   AF-A0A350QI82-F1
#
_cell.length_a   1.000
_cell.length_b   1.000
_cell.length_c   1.000
_cell.angle_alpha   90.00
_cell.angle_beta   90.00
_cell.angle_gamma   90.00
#
_symmetry.space_group_name_H-M   'P 1'
#
loop_
_entity.id
_entity.type
_entity.pdbx_description
1 polymer ?
#
loop_
_entity_poly.entity_id
_entity_poly.type
_entity_poly.pdbx_seq_one_letter_code
_entity_poly.pdbx_strand_id
1 'polypeptide(L)'
;MDSVTLSDKEPVGVKRSMVVRVIAAIFWFIVTVLIVHMIVGGVIGGMAGAEVAPGKTISDSYNAGAVAGQQASMQFMNAHGGKVFLAECLLWLGLVITGKYPWVSTFKR
;
A
#
# COMPACT_ATOMS: atom_id res chain seq x y z
N MET A 1 19.77 5.69 -54.02
CA MET A 1 18.91 4.74 -53.28
C MET A 1 19.13 5.07 -51.83
N ASP A 2 18.38 6.05 -51.34
CA ASP A 2 18.59 6.58 -50.00
C ASP A 2 17.75 5.76 -49.03
N SER A 3 18.45 4.96 -48.22
CA SER A 3 17.86 4.19 -47.13
C SER A 3 17.34 5.18 -46.07
N VAL A 4 16.06 5.50 -46.14
CA VAL A 4 15.34 6.22 -45.09
C VAL A 4 15.31 5.30 -43.87
N THR A 5 16.28 5.51 -42.98
CA THR A 5 16.28 4.94 -41.65
C THR A 5 15.08 5.49 -40.91
N LEU A 6 14.13 4.60 -40.58
CA LEU A 6 13.03 4.85 -39.67
C LEU A 6 13.59 5.04 -38.26
N SER A 7 14.30 6.16 -38.06
CA SER A 7 14.71 6.65 -36.75
C SER A 7 13.46 7.04 -35.98
N ASP A 8 13.25 6.32 -34.87
CA ASP A 8 12.77 6.88 -33.62
C ASP A 8 11.45 7.66 -33.69
N LYS A 9 10.35 6.96 -34.02
CA LYS A 9 9.07 7.38 -33.43
C LYS A 9 9.13 7.01 -31.96
N GLU A 10 9.61 7.93 -31.12
CA GLU A 10 9.30 7.92 -29.69
C GLU A 10 7.83 7.57 -29.54
N PRO A 11 7.44 6.64 -28.63
CA PRO A 11 6.04 6.38 -28.40
C PRO A 11 5.42 7.71 -27.98
N VAL A 12 4.61 8.30 -28.86
CA VAL A 12 3.83 9.51 -28.58
C VAL A 12 2.83 9.11 -27.50
N GLY A 13 3.30 9.14 -26.25
CA GLY A 13 2.53 8.72 -25.10
C GLY A 13 1.34 9.63 -25.00
N VAL A 14 0.13 9.07 -25.12
CA VAL A 14 -1.10 9.83 -24.96
C VAL A 14 -1.06 10.50 -23.58
N LYS A 15 -1.05 11.84 -23.55
CA LYS A 15 -1.02 12.62 -22.32
C LYS A 15 -2.32 12.36 -21.56
N ARG A 16 -2.23 11.88 -20.32
CA ARG A 16 -3.44 11.68 -19.48
C ARG A 16 -3.96 13.03 -18.99
N SER A 17 -5.29 13.16 -18.95
CA SER A 17 -5.95 14.35 -18.38
C SER A 17 -5.58 14.52 -16.91
N MET A 18 -5.41 15.78 -16.47
CA MET A 18 -5.11 16.11 -15.09
C MET A 18 -6.19 15.60 -14.13
N VAL A 19 -7.46 15.63 -14.54
CA VAL A 19 -8.59 15.10 -13.75
C VAL A 19 -8.44 13.61 -13.48
N VAL A 20 -8.08 12.83 -14.51
CA VAL A 20 -7.88 11.37 -14.38
C VAL A 20 -6.72 11.07 -13.43
N ARG A 21 -5.65 11.86 -13.46
CA ARG A 21 -4.50 11.69 -12.57
C ARG A 21 -4.85 11.96 -11.10
N VAL A 22 -5.66 12.98 -10.83
CA VAL A 22 -6.13 13.30 -9.48
C VAL A 22 -7.05 12.21 -8.94
N ILE A 23 -8.02 11.76 -9.75
CA ILE A 23 -8.92 10.66 -9.36
C ILE A 23 -8.13 9.38 -9.09
N ALA A 24 -7.17 9.05 -9.97
CA ALA A 24 -6.29 7.90 -9.77
C ALA A 24 -5.46 8.04 -8.49
N ALA A 25 -4.92 9.23 -8.19
CA ALA A 25 -4.15 9.46 -6.97
C ALA A 25 -5.00 9.26 -5.70
N ILE A 26 -6.25 9.74 -5.70
CA ILE A 26 -7.19 9.53 -4.58
C ILE A 26 -7.55 8.04 -4.44
N PHE A 27 -7.80 7.34 -5.54
CA PHE A 27 -8.06 5.91 -5.51
C PHE A 27 -6.86 5.14 -4.93
N TRP A 28 -5.64 5.47 -5.37
CA TRP A 28 -4.42 4.85 -4.85
C TRP A 28 -4.13 5.23 -3.40
N PHE A 29 -4.61 6.37 -2.91
CA PHE A 29 -4.55 6.71 -1.49
C PHE A 29 -5.31 5.67 -0.66
N ILE A 30 -6.57 5.39 -1.02
CA ILE A 30 -7.40 4.39 -0.32
C ILE A 30 -6.74 3.02 -0.35
N VAL A 31 -6.26 2.59 -1.53
CA VAL A 31 -5.56 1.29 -1.68
C VAL A 31 -4.31 1.23 -0.79
N THR A 32 -3.54 2.31 -0.71
CA THR A 32 -2.32 2.36 0.11
C THR A 32 -2.64 2.27 1.59
N VAL A 33 -3.66 2.99 2.06
CA VAL A 33 -4.14 2.91 3.45
C VAL A 33 -4.54 1.47 3.78
N LEU A 34 -5.33 0.81 2.93
CA LEU A 34 -5.75 -0.57 3.16
C LEU A 34 -4.55 -1.52 3.24
N ILE A 35 -3.59 -1.42 2.31
CA ILE A 35 -2.39 -2.26 2.29
C ILE A 35 -1.58 -2.06 3.56
N VAL A 36 -1.33 -0.82 3.96
CA VAL A 36 -0.51 -0.54 5.15
C VAL A 36 -1.22 -1.00 6.43
N HIS A 37 -2.53 -0.79 6.56
CA HIS A 37 -3.30 -1.29 7.70
C HIS A 37 -3.28 -2.82 7.78
N MET A 38 -3.36 -3.53 6.64
CA MET A 38 -3.23 -4.99 6.61
C MET A 38 -1.81 -5.45 7.01
N ILE A 39 -0.77 -4.76 6.57
CA ILE A 39 0.62 -5.09 6.93
C ILE A 39 0.84 -4.86 8.42
N VAL A 40 0.47 -3.68 8.93
CA VAL A 40 0.66 -3.32 10.35
C VAL A 40 -0.14 -4.25 11.26
N GLY A 41 -1.42 -4.47 10.95
CA GLY A 41 -2.26 -5.41 11.71
C GLY A 41 -1.77 -6.85 11.62
N GLY A 42 -1.29 -7.29 10.45
CA GLY A 42 -0.72 -8.62 10.28
C GLY A 42 0.56 -8.85 11.07
N VAL A 43 1.48 -7.87 11.06
CA VAL A 43 2.74 -7.96 11.82
C VAL A 43 2.48 -7.96 13.32
N ILE A 44 1.68 -7.01 13.82
CA ILE A 44 1.39 -6.90 15.25
C ILE A 44 0.55 -8.08 15.73
N GLY A 45 -0.46 -8.45 14.94
CA GLY A 45 -1.29 -9.60 15.22
C GLY A 45 -0.50 -10.91 15.25
N GLY A 46 0.44 -11.08 14.31
CA GLY A 46 1.34 -12.23 14.27
C GLY A 46 2.29 -12.28 15.46
N MET A 47 2.87 -11.13 15.85
CA MET A 47 3.74 -11.04 17.03
C MET A 47 2.99 -11.39 18.31
N ALA A 48 1.84 -10.76 18.55
CA ALA A 48 1.03 -11.04 19.72
C ALA A 48 0.53 -12.50 19.74
N GLY A 49 0.12 -13.03 18.58
CA GLY A 49 -0.32 -14.42 18.45
C GLY A 49 0.77 -15.45 18.76
N ALA A 50 2.03 -15.16 18.38
CA ALA A 50 3.17 -16.03 18.68
C ALA A 50 3.46 -16.11 20.19
N GLU A 51 3.18 -15.05 20.95
CA GLU A 51 3.40 -15.02 22.40
C GLU A 51 2.37 -15.83 23.19
N VAL A 52 1.16 -16.06 22.63
CA VAL A 52 0.08 -16.81 23.32
C VAL A 52 0.16 -18.33 23.10
N ALA A 53 1.06 -18.78 22.24
CA ALA A 53 1.11 -20.15 21.74
C ALA A 53 1.97 -21.19 22.52
N PRO A 54 2.75 -20.88 23.57
CA PRO A 54 3.53 -21.94 24.22
C PRO A 54 2.60 -22.88 25.01
N GLY A 55 2.45 -24.13 24.53
CA GLY A 55 1.83 -25.24 25.28
C GLY A 55 0.36 -25.55 24.99
N LYS A 56 -0.26 -24.97 23.95
CA LYS A 56 -1.66 -25.24 23.57
C LYS A 56 -1.78 -26.09 22.29
N THR A 57 -2.91 -26.77 22.12
CA THR A 57 -3.24 -27.47 20.86
C THR A 57 -3.27 -26.49 19.69
N ILE A 58 -3.02 -26.95 18.46
CA ILE A 58 -2.96 -26.06 17.28
C ILE A 58 -4.25 -25.23 17.12
N SER A 59 -5.41 -25.84 17.37
CA SER A 59 -6.72 -25.14 17.29
C SER A 59 -6.90 -24.10 18.39
N ASP A 60 -6.49 -24.38 19.62
CA ASP A 60 -6.62 -23.44 20.74
C ASP A 60 -5.60 -22.31 20.64
N SER A 61 -4.40 -22.60 20.13
CA SER A 61 -3.36 -21.61 19.80
C SER A 61 -3.82 -20.66 18.69
N TYR A 62 -4.50 -21.17 17.66
CA TYR A 62 -5.01 -20.33 16.57
C TYR A 62 -6.08 -19.35 17.04
N ASN A 63 -7.09 -19.83 17.78
CA ASN A 63 -8.16 -18.97 18.29
C ASN A 63 -7.64 -17.94 19.31
N ALA A 64 -6.77 -18.37 20.24
CA ALA A 64 -6.17 -17.46 21.22
C ALA A 64 -5.27 -16.42 20.53
N GLY A 65 -4.50 -16.84 19.53
CA GLY A 65 -3.63 -15.95 18.76
C GLY A 65 -4.41 -14.93 17.92
N ALA A 66 -5.51 -15.34 17.29
CA ALA A 66 -6.36 -14.44 16.50
C ALA A 66 -7.00 -13.34 17.38
N VAL A 67 -7.53 -13.70 18.55
CA VAL A 67 -8.14 -12.75 19.49
C VAL A 67 -7.09 -11.80 20.08
N ALA A 68 -5.96 -12.33 20.54
CA ALA A 68 -4.87 -11.51 21.08
C ALA A 68 -4.28 -10.59 20.02
N GLY A 69 -4.13 -11.10 18.79
CA GLY A 69 -3.62 -10.33 17.66
C GLY A 69 -4.56 -9.20 17.25
N GLN A 70 -5.88 -9.44 17.26
CA GLN A 70 -6.88 -8.40 17.01
C GLN A 70 -6.82 -7.31 18.09
N GLN A 71 -6.77 -7.70 19.38
CA GLN A 71 -6.69 -6.74 20.49
C GLN A 71 -5.41 -5.92 20.44
N ALA A 72 -4.25 -6.55 20.22
CA ALA A 72 -2.97 -5.88 20.11
C ALA A 72 -2.94 -4.90 18.93
N SER A 73 -3.47 -5.31 17.78
CA SER A 73 -3.56 -4.44 16.60
C SER A 73 -4.45 -3.23 16.85
N MET A 74 -5.60 -3.39 17.50
CA MET A 74 -6.49 -2.28 17.85
C MET A 74 -5.85 -1.32 18.85
N GLN A 75 -5.18 -1.84 19.89
CA GLN A 75 -4.48 -1.01 20.87
C GLN A 75 -3.34 -0.22 20.22
N PHE A 76 -2.57 -0.85 19.34
CA PHE A 76 -1.53 -0.17 18.59
C PHE A 76 -2.09 0.92 17.67
N MET A 77 -3.16 0.64 16.94
CA MET A 77 -3.79 1.64 16.07
C MET A 77 -4.41 2.79 16.86
N ASN A 78 -4.91 2.55 18.07
CA ASN A 78 -5.36 3.65 18.95
C ASN A 78 -4.18 4.50 19.45
N ALA A 79 -3.05 3.88 19.81
CA ALA A 79 -1.88 4.58 20.35
C ALA A 79 -1.03 5.28 19.27
N HIS A 80 -0.96 4.70 18.07
CA HIS A 80 -0.04 5.08 17.01
C HIS A 80 -0.71 5.36 15.67
N GLY A 81 -2.03 5.21 15.55
CA GLY A 81 -2.77 5.39 14.30
C GLY A 81 -2.52 6.74 13.64
N GLY A 82 -2.40 7.83 14.41
CA GLY A 82 -2.02 9.14 13.86
C GLY A 82 -0.62 9.16 13.24
N LYS A 83 0.35 8.46 13.83
CA LYS A 83 1.72 8.35 13.29
C LYS A 83 1.76 7.45 12.06
N VAL A 84 1.02 6.34 12.09
CA VAL A 84 0.86 5.42 10.94
C VAL A 84 0.22 6.16 9.78
N PHE A 85 -0.86 6.90 10.02
CA PHE A 85 -1.55 7.70 9.01
C PHE A 85 -0.64 8.79 8.41
N LEU A 86 0.14 9.49 9.25
CA LEU A 86 1.11 10.46 8.75
C LEU A 86 2.18 9.81 7.85
N ALA A 87 2.70 8.64 8.25
CA ALA A 87 3.65 7.89 7.45
C ALA A 87 3.04 7.41 6.12
N GLU A 88 1.77 6.96 6.14
CA GLU A 88 1.00 6.59 4.95
C GLU A 88 0.83 7.78 4.00
N CYS A 89 0.49 8.96 4.51
CA CYS A 89 0.37 10.18 3.72
C CYS A 89 1.70 10.54 3.04
N LEU A 90 2.81 10.47 3.76
CA LEU A 90 4.15 10.75 3.22
C LEU A 90 4.54 9.73 2.15
N LEU A 91 4.29 8.44 2.40
CA LEU A 91 4.54 7.35 1.45
C LEU A 91 3.74 7.55 0.15
N TRP A 92 2.43 7.79 0.30
CA TRP A 92 1.53 8.04 -0.82
C TRP A 92 1.97 9.27 -1.62
N LEU A 93 2.29 10.39 -0.95
CA LEU A 93 2.73 11.61 -1.60
C LEU A 93 4.02 11.38 -2.40
N GLY A 94 5.00 10.68 -1.82
CA GLY A 94 6.23 10.32 -2.51
C GLY A 94 6.00 9.45 -3.75
N LEU A 95 5.10 8.48 -3.66
CA LEU A 95 4.75 7.60 -4.78
C LEU A 95 3.93 8.31 -5.88
N VAL A 96 3.09 9.29 -5.51
CA VAL A 96 2.37 10.16 -6.45
C VAL A 96 3.32 11.10 -7.19
N ILE A 97 4.23 11.77 -6.47
CA ILE A 97 5.22 12.71 -7.05
C ILE A 97 6.13 11.97 -8.03
N THR A 98 6.60 10.78 -7.65
CA THR A 98 7.45 9.95 -8.52
C THR A 98 6.68 9.29 -9.68
N GLY A 99 5.34 9.43 -9.71
CA GLY A 99 4.49 8.85 -10.75
C GLY A 99 4.57 7.32 -10.82
N LYS A 100 4.94 6.66 -9.71
CA LYS A 100 5.05 5.19 -9.64
C LYS A 100 3.69 4.51 -9.60
N TYR A 101 2.66 5.19 -9.10
CA TYR A 101 1.31 4.65 -9.13
C TYR A 101 0.78 4.56 -10.57
N PRO A 102 0.16 3.43 -10.94
CA PRO A 102 -0.54 3.29 -12.20
C PRO A 102 -1.51 4.45 -12.41
N TRP A 103 -1.47 5.04 -13.60
CA TRP A 103 -2.41 6.07 -14.05
C TRP A 103 -2.27 7.45 -13.39
N VAL A 104 -1.33 7.59 -12.45
CA VAL A 104 -0.92 8.88 -11.88
C VAL A 104 0.18 9.55 -12.73
N SER A 105 0.93 8.77 -13.52
CA SER A 105 1.94 9.29 -14.44
C SER A 105 1.34 10.15 -15.57
N THR A 106 2.06 11.21 -15.94
CA THR A 106 1.68 12.16 -17.00
C THR A 106 1.47 11.47 -18.35
N PHE A 107 2.32 10.50 -18.66
CA PHE A 107 2.28 9.76 -19.91
C PHE A 107 1.67 8.38 -19.68
N LYS A 108 0.86 7.93 -20.66
CA LYS A 108 0.41 6.55 -20.76
C LYS A 108 1.64 5.68 -21.09
N ARG A 109 2.23 5.08 -20.06
CA ARG A 109 3.12 3.92 -20.23
C ARG A 109 2.29 2.73 -20.70
#